data_AF-A0A9X3S702-F1
#
_entry.id   AF-A0A9X3S702-F1
#
_cell.length_a   1.000
_cell.length_b   1.000
_cell.length_c   1.000
_cell.angle_alpha   90.00
_cell.angle_beta   90.00
_cell.angle_gamma   90.00
#
_symmetry.space_group_name_H-M   'P 1'
#
loop_
_entity.id
_entity.type
_entity.pdbx_description
1 polymer ?
#
loop_
_entity_poly.entity_id
_entity_poly.type
_entity_poly.pdbx_seq_one_letter_code
_entity_poly.pdbx_strand_id
1 'polypeptide(L)'
;IIALVFKINLRTIGLIMAFGAGVLISALAFDLVEEAVDKSSGHGWAVGGLFAGCLVFFGGNLWIDRLGGGDRKDPDGDQESGSPLAIVLGTVLDGIPESMVIGLTIFEGGAVGAAYLVAVFISNLPESISSTSGLLSAGWKKSRILWMWIAIAVISGLASLAGYGLFQDSSPDTVAFVLTFAAGAILTMLAQTMMPEAYEHSPKYVGVVTTLGFAVAFTIHTLD
;
A
#
# COMPACT_ATOMS: atom_id res chain seq x y z
N ILE A 1 1.19 -17.19 -0.02
CA ILE A 1 0.81 -18.64 -0.12
C ILE A 1 -0.09 -18.91 -1.32
N ILE A 2 -1.17 -18.14 -1.50
CA ILE A 2 -2.12 -18.31 -2.61
C ILE A 2 -1.40 -18.36 -3.97
N ALA A 3 -0.53 -17.40 -4.26
CA ALA A 3 0.26 -17.36 -5.50
C ALA A 3 1.23 -18.53 -5.71
N LEU A 4 1.62 -19.26 -4.65
CA LEU A 4 2.53 -20.42 -4.75
C LEU A 4 1.79 -21.70 -5.16
N VAL A 5 0.46 -21.72 -5.03
CA VAL A 5 -0.42 -22.88 -5.20
C VAL A 5 -1.38 -22.68 -6.37
N PHE A 6 -1.91 -21.47 -6.56
CA PHE A 6 -2.90 -21.15 -7.58
C PHE A 6 -2.33 -20.18 -8.62
N LYS A 7 -2.58 -20.47 -9.90
CA LYS A 7 -2.39 -19.50 -10.99
C LYS A 7 -3.65 -18.65 -11.11
N ILE A 8 -3.57 -17.41 -10.65
CA ILE A 8 -4.65 -16.42 -10.81
C ILE A 8 -4.51 -15.80 -12.19
N ASN A 9 -5.62 -15.64 -12.91
CA ASN A 9 -5.60 -15.01 -14.23
C ASN A 9 -5.39 -13.48 -14.09
N LEU A 10 -4.76 -12.88 -15.08
CA LEU A 10 -4.43 -11.44 -15.08
C LEU A 10 -5.67 -10.55 -14.94
N ARG A 11 -6.81 -10.94 -15.54
CA ARG A 11 -8.06 -10.19 -15.41
C ARG A 11 -8.54 -10.10 -13.96
N THR A 12 -8.45 -11.20 -13.22
CA THR A 12 -8.80 -11.24 -11.80
C THR A 12 -7.86 -10.37 -10.99
N ILE A 13 -6.56 -10.35 -11.30
CA ILE A 13 -5.60 -9.42 -10.68
C ILE A 13 -6.03 -7.98 -10.94
N GLY A 14 -6.27 -7.60 -12.20
CA GLY A 14 -6.73 -6.25 -12.55
C GLY A 14 -8.02 -5.83 -11.85
N LEU A 15 -8.98 -6.76 -11.66
CA LEU A 15 -10.20 -6.49 -10.90
C LEU A 15 -9.92 -6.29 -9.40
N ILE A 16 -9.03 -7.09 -8.80
CA ILE A 16 -8.64 -6.92 -7.39
C ILE A 16 -7.88 -5.60 -7.21
N MET A 17 -6.98 -5.24 -8.14
CA MET A 17 -6.28 -3.95 -8.14
C MET A 17 -7.26 -2.77 -8.24
N ALA A 18 -8.22 -2.84 -9.16
CA ALA A 18 -9.25 -1.82 -9.29
C ALA A 18 -10.07 -1.64 -8.00
N PHE A 19 -10.48 -2.76 -7.39
CA PHE A 19 -11.25 -2.77 -6.15
C PHE A 19 -10.41 -2.18 -5.01
N GLY A 20 -9.20 -2.70 -4.79
CA GLY A 20 -8.27 -2.22 -3.76
C GLY A 20 -7.93 -0.73 -3.92
N ALA A 21 -7.76 -0.24 -5.15
CA ALA A 21 -7.56 1.18 -5.40
C ALA A 21 -8.74 2.03 -4.90
N GLY A 22 -9.97 1.58 -5.15
CA GLY A 22 -11.16 2.24 -4.62
C GLY A 22 -11.21 2.25 -3.09
N VAL A 23 -10.92 1.09 -2.47
CA VAL A 23 -10.93 0.95 -1.01
C VAL A 23 -9.87 1.86 -0.37
N LEU A 24 -8.65 1.90 -0.91
CA LEU A 24 -7.58 2.77 -0.43
C LEU A 24 -7.86 4.26 -0.67
N ILE A 25 -8.49 4.66 -1.79
CA ILE A 25 -8.91 6.05 -2.02
C ILE A 25 -9.90 6.52 -0.96
N SER A 26 -10.85 5.67 -0.57
CA SER A 26 -11.76 5.99 0.54
C SER A 26 -11.00 6.10 1.85
N ALA A 27 -10.19 5.08 2.18
CA ALA A 27 -9.51 5.04 3.47
C ALA A 27 -8.49 6.19 3.63
N LEU A 28 -7.74 6.56 2.58
CA LEU A 28 -6.85 7.71 2.65
C LEU A 28 -7.61 9.04 2.81
N ALA A 29 -8.82 9.15 2.25
CA ALA A 29 -9.60 10.38 2.33
C ALA A 29 -10.20 10.56 3.74
N PHE A 30 -10.90 9.55 4.23
CA PHE A 30 -11.69 9.64 5.45
C PHE A 30 -10.92 9.18 6.70
N ASP A 31 -10.11 8.11 6.61
CA ASP A 31 -9.40 7.57 7.78
C ASP A 31 -8.04 8.23 8.04
N LEU A 32 -7.45 8.91 7.04
CA LEU A 32 -6.14 9.55 7.16
C LEU A 32 -6.18 11.07 7.03
N VAL A 33 -6.66 11.59 5.89
CA VAL A 33 -6.60 13.03 5.61
C VAL A 33 -7.61 13.80 6.45
N GLU A 34 -8.86 13.34 6.54
CA GLU A 34 -9.88 13.96 7.39
C GLU A 34 -9.47 13.92 8.86
N GLU A 35 -9.10 12.74 9.39
CA GLU A 35 -8.60 12.58 10.76
C GLU A 35 -7.40 13.50 11.08
N ALA A 36 -6.48 13.67 10.13
CA ALA A 36 -5.35 14.58 10.29
C ALA A 36 -5.79 16.05 10.33
N VAL A 37 -6.78 16.44 9.54
CA VAL A 37 -7.32 17.82 9.53
C VAL A 37 -8.08 18.11 10.82
N ASP A 38 -8.85 17.15 11.33
CA ASP A 38 -9.63 17.30 12.55
C ASP A 38 -8.75 17.39 13.81
N LYS A 39 -7.61 16.69 13.81
CA LYS A 39 -6.63 16.76 14.91
C LYS A 39 -5.75 18.01 14.86
N SER A 40 -5.52 18.58 13.68
CA SER A 40 -4.55 19.65 13.48
C SER A 40 -5.12 21.04 13.83
N SER A 41 -4.27 21.91 14.37
CA SER A 41 -4.62 23.32 14.58
C SER A 41 -4.72 24.13 13.27
N GLY A 42 -4.33 23.55 12.13
CA GLY A 42 -4.49 24.13 10.79
C GLY A 42 -4.03 23.22 9.64
N HIS A 43 -4.31 23.60 8.39
CA HIS A 43 -4.08 22.71 7.23
C HIS A 43 -2.61 22.58 6.77
N GLY A 44 -1.70 23.41 7.28
CA GLY A 44 -0.32 23.47 6.80
C GLY A 44 0.46 22.17 7.00
N TRP A 45 0.31 21.53 8.15
CA TRP A 45 0.96 20.25 8.46
C TRP A 45 0.40 19.10 7.63
N ALA A 46 -0.91 19.07 7.40
CA ALA A 46 -1.57 18.08 6.57
C ALA A 46 -1.10 18.17 5.10
N VAL A 47 -1.06 19.38 4.53
CA VAL A 47 -0.54 19.59 3.17
C VAL A 47 0.95 19.26 3.09
N GLY A 48 1.74 19.70 4.07
CA GLY A 48 3.17 19.43 4.15
C GLY A 48 3.47 17.93 4.23
N GLY A 49 2.73 17.19 5.06
CA GLY A 49 2.83 15.74 5.19
C GLY A 49 2.51 15.05 3.87
N LEU A 50 1.38 15.38 3.25
CA LEU A 50 0.96 14.82 1.96
C LEU A 50 2.04 14.94 0.87
N PHE A 51 2.60 16.14 0.69
CA PHE A 51 3.68 16.34 -0.29
C PHE A 51 4.99 15.64 0.12
N ALA A 52 5.35 15.66 1.40
CA ALA A 52 6.55 14.97 1.88
C ALA A 52 6.45 13.46 1.64
N GLY A 53 5.30 12.86 1.95
CA GLY A 53 5.01 11.44 1.70
C GLY A 53 5.12 11.06 0.24
N CYS A 54 4.48 11.86 -0.62
CA CYS A 54 4.59 11.70 -2.08
C CYS A 54 6.04 11.74 -2.56
N LEU A 55 6.81 12.76 -2.17
CA LEU A 55 8.19 12.92 -2.62
C LEU A 55 9.12 11.83 -2.10
N VAL A 56 8.95 11.39 -0.85
CA VAL A 56 9.75 10.31 -0.27
C VAL A 56 9.45 8.99 -0.97
N PHE A 57 8.17 8.67 -1.17
CA PHE A 57 7.77 7.46 -1.88
C PHE A 57 8.26 7.48 -3.33
N PHE A 58 8.02 8.59 -4.04
CA PHE A 58 8.46 8.78 -5.41
C PHE A 58 9.99 8.66 -5.55
N GLY A 59 10.74 9.32 -4.68
CA GLY A 59 12.20 9.24 -4.65
C GLY A 59 12.72 7.84 -4.32
N GLY A 60 12.05 7.15 -3.40
CA GLY A 60 12.32 5.74 -3.08
C GLY A 60 12.08 4.84 -4.28
N ASN A 61 10.96 5.01 -4.99
CA ASN A 61 10.66 4.23 -6.18
C ASN A 61 11.68 4.50 -7.29
N LEU A 62 12.04 5.76 -7.56
CA LEU A 62 13.10 6.10 -8.53
C LEU A 62 14.45 5.46 -8.18
N TRP A 63 14.79 5.38 -6.89
CA TRP A 63 16.02 4.74 -6.44
C TRP A 63 15.98 3.24 -6.70
N ILE A 64 14.85 2.58 -6.45
CA ILE A 64 14.63 1.15 -6.70
C ILE A 64 14.61 0.85 -8.21
N ASP A 65 13.99 1.72 -9.01
CA ASP A 65 13.93 1.60 -10.47
C ASP A 65 15.35 1.57 -11.06
N ARG A 66 16.24 2.43 -10.57
CA ARG A 66 17.66 2.45 -10.95
C ARG A 66 18.43 1.18 -10.58
N LEU A 67 17.93 0.40 -9.63
CA LEU A 67 18.49 -0.90 -9.23
C LEU A 67 17.91 -2.07 -10.06
N GLY A 68 17.12 -1.78 -11.10
CA GLY A 68 16.47 -2.77 -11.95
C GLY A 68 15.08 -3.19 -11.43
N GLY A 69 14.40 -2.32 -10.69
CA GLY A 69 13.07 -2.58 -10.12
C GLY A 69 11.89 -2.00 -10.90
N GLY A 70 12.11 -1.38 -12.07
CA GLY A 70 11.07 -0.64 -12.80
C GLY A 70 9.82 -1.46 -13.11
N ASP A 71 10.00 -2.73 -13.49
CA ASP A 71 8.90 -3.63 -13.87
C ASP A 71 8.45 -4.54 -12.72
N ARG A 72 8.82 -4.24 -11.46
CA ARG A 72 8.58 -5.14 -10.32
C ARG A 72 7.10 -5.34 -9.96
N LYS A 73 6.21 -4.47 -10.45
CA LYS A 73 4.78 -4.50 -10.18
C LYS A 73 3.95 -5.00 -11.36
N ASP A 74 4.54 -5.02 -12.56
CA ASP A 74 3.94 -5.54 -13.78
C ASP A 74 3.84 -7.09 -13.74
N PRO A 75 2.62 -7.65 -13.75
CA PRO A 75 2.40 -9.10 -13.80
C PRO A 75 2.67 -9.74 -15.18
N ASP A 76 2.72 -8.95 -16.26
CA ASP A 76 2.96 -9.37 -17.66
C ASP A 76 4.41 -9.14 -18.13
N GLY A 77 5.17 -8.28 -17.45
CA GLY A 77 6.51 -7.87 -17.85
C GLY A 77 7.50 -9.03 -18.07
N ASP A 78 8.34 -8.90 -19.10
CA ASP A 78 9.47 -9.78 -19.38
C ASP A 78 10.51 -9.62 -18.25
N GLN A 79 10.29 -10.32 -17.13
CA GLN A 79 11.13 -10.23 -15.92
C GLN A 79 12.53 -10.85 -16.10
N GLU A 80 13.02 -10.99 -17.34
CA GLU A 80 14.41 -11.34 -17.62
C GLU A 80 15.40 -10.24 -17.18
N SER A 81 14.96 -8.97 -17.09
CA SER A 81 15.82 -7.83 -16.70
C SER A 81 15.59 -7.29 -15.28
N GLY A 82 14.56 -7.75 -14.56
CA GLY A 82 14.22 -7.27 -13.22
C GLY A 82 15.14 -7.84 -12.14
N SER A 83 15.72 -6.98 -11.29
CA SER A 83 16.53 -7.44 -10.15
C SER A 83 15.61 -8.02 -9.06
N PRO A 84 15.76 -9.29 -8.66
CA PRO A 84 14.93 -9.87 -7.61
C PRO A 84 15.01 -9.10 -6.29
N LEU A 85 16.17 -8.49 -6.00
CA LEU A 85 16.35 -7.63 -4.84
C LEU A 85 15.56 -6.33 -4.93
N ALA A 86 15.38 -5.78 -6.14
CA ALA A 86 14.58 -4.59 -6.34
C ALA A 86 13.08 -4.88 -6.13
N ILE A 87 12.60 -6.09 -6.50
CA ILE A 87 11.24 -6.55 -6.17
C ILE A 87 11.05 -6.60 -4.64
N VAL A 88 12.02 -7.17 -3.90
CA VAL A 88 11.95 -7.25 -2.43
C VAL A 88 11.99 -5.87 -1.78
N LEU A 89 12.96 -5.02 -2.17
CA LEU A 89 13.10 -3.66 -1.63
C LEU A 89 11.85 -2.83 -1.90
N GLY A 90 11.29 -2.99 -3.09
CA GLY A 90 10.05 -2.37 -3.48
C GLY A 90 8.90 -2.77 -2.58
N THR A 91 8.68 -4.07 -2.39
CA THR A 91 7.61 -4.59 -1.53
C THR A 91 7.77 -4.09 -0.08
N VAL A 92 9.01 -3.94 0.41
CA VAL A 92 9.27 -3.34 1.73
C VAL A 92 8.94 -1.85 1.73
N LEU A 93 9.32 -1.10 0.70
CA LEU A 93 9.01 0.33 0.57
C LEU A 93 7.51 0.58 0.56
N ASP A 94 6.75 -0.26 -0.15
CA ASP A 94 5.29 -0.18 -0.25
C ASP A 94 4.61 -0.47 1.10
N GLY A 95 5.09 -1.46 1.85
CA GLY A 95 4.50 -1.86 3.13
C GLY A 95 4.83 -0.95 4.33
N ILE A 96 5.88 -0.13 4.27
CA ILE A 96 6.30 0.73 5.40
C ILE A 96 5.23 1.80 5.74
N PRO A 97 4.77 2.64 4.79
CA PRO A 97 3.74 3.63 5.05
C PRO A 97 2.47 3.00 5.64
N GLU A 98 2.01 1.89 5.07
CA GLU A 98 0.80 1.20 5.51
C GLU A 98 0.94 0.71 6.95
N SER A 99 2.09 0.07 7.26
CA SER A 99 2.34 -0.52 8.59
C SER A 99 2.45 0.53 9.69
N MET A 100 3.10 1.66 9.42
CA MET A 100 3.23 2.75 10.39
C MET A 100 1.87 3.32 10.78
N VAL A 101 0.98 3.51 9.81
CA VAL A 101 -0.39 3.99 10.07
C VAL A 101 -1.18 3.01 10.92
N ILE A 102 -1.09 1.70 10.61
CA ILE A 102 -1.73 0.67 11.44
C ILE A 102 -1.24 0.78 12.89
N GLY A 103 0.07 0.95 13.11
CA GLY A 103 0.63 1.13 14.45
C GLY A 103 0.09 2.34 15.19
N LEU A 104 0.05 3.49 14.52
CA LEU A 104 -0.45 4.75 15.08
C LEU A 104 -1.95 4.66 15.44
N THR A 105 -2.74 4.02 14.59
CA THR A 105 -4.21 3.98 14.71
C THR A 105 -4.72 2.91 15.67
N ILE A 106 -4.04 1.75 15.83
CA ILE A 106 -4.49 0.68 16.75
C ILE A 106 -4.53 1.14 18.22
N PHE A 107 -3.62 2.02 18.63
CA PHE A 107 -3.36 2.27 20.06
C PHE A 107 -3.83 3.63 20.59
N GLU A 108 -4.22 4.58 19.73
CA GLU A 108 -4.86 5.84 20.16
C GLU A 108 -6.30 5.65 20.69
N GLY A 109 -6.80 4.42 20.78
CA GLY A 109 -8.08 4.09 21.41
C GLY A 109 -9.30 4.16 20.48
N GLY A 110 -9.10 4.59 19.24
CA GLY A 110 -10.03 4.32 18.14
C GLY A 110 -9.69 2.96 17.54
N ALA A 111 -10.70 2.17 17.15
CA ALA A 111 -10.45 1.10 16.21
C ALA A 111 -9.65 1.71 15.05
N VAL A 112 -8.61 1.03 14.55
CA VAL A 112 -8.23 1.31 13.16
C VAL A 112 -9.54 1.25 12.40
N GLY A 113 -9.86 2.27 11.61
CA GLY A 113 -11.04 2.22 10.76
C GLY A 113 -11.02 0.84 10.12
N ALA A 114 -12.00 0.01 10.43
CA ALA A 114 -12.01 -1.38 9.97
C ALA A 114 -11.92 -1.37 8.44
N ALA A 115 -12.44 -0.28 7.84
CA ALA A 115 -12.23 0.16 6.47
C ALA A 115 -10.75 0.19 6.06
N TYR A 116 -9.87 0.92 6.75
CA TYR A 116 -8.44 1.00 6.45
C TYR A 116 -7.72 -0.35 6.58
N LEU A 117 -7.97 -1.14 7.63
CA LEU A 117 -7.37 -2.49 7.74
C LEU A 117 -7.80 -3.40 6.60
N VAL A 118 -9.08 -3.38 6.26
CA VAL A 118 -9.63 -4.14 5.14
C VAL A 118 -9.03 -3.63 3.82
N ALA A 119 -8.84 -2.32 3.66
CA ALA A 119 -8.19 -1.70 2.51
C ALA A 119 -6.78 -2.22 2.29
N VAL A 120 -5.95 -2.11 3.33
CA VAL A 120 -4.56 -2.58 3.32
C VAL A 120 -4.49 -4.08 3.05
N PHE A 121 -5.39 -4.87 3.63
CA PHE A 121 -5.43 -6.30 3.36
C PHE A 121 -5.77 -6.61 1.89
N ILE A 122 -6.74 -5.91 1.33
CA ILE A 122 -7.17 -6.09 -0.07
C ILE A 122 -6.09 -5.63 -1.05
N SER A 123 -5.40 -4.51 -0.79
CA SER A 123 -4.34 -3.97 -1.66
C SER A 123 -3.09 -4.85 -1.67
N ASN A 124 -2.71 -5.40 -0.51
CA ASN A 124 -1.54 -6.28 -0.38
C ASN A 124 -1.71 -7.64 -1.06
N LEU A 125 -2.95 -8.11 -1.25
CA LEU A 125 -3.20 -9.40 -1.89
C LEU A 125 -2.63 -9.47 -3.32
N PRO A 126 -3.05 -8.61 -4.27
CA PRO A 126 -2.53 -8.66 -5.63
C PRO A 126 -1.05 -8.26 -5.72
N GLU A 127 -0.55 -7.36 -4.88
CA GLU A 127 0.89 -7.06 -4.80
C GLU A 127 1.70 -8.28 -4.39
N SER A 128 1.23 -9.03 -3.37
CA SER A 128 1.88 -10.27 -2.96
C SER A 128 1.86 -11.35 -4.05
N ILE A 129 0.84 -11.36 -4.89
CA ILE A 129 0.74 -12.25 -6.05
C ILE A 129 1.74 -11.82 -7.13
N SER A 130 1.78 -10.54 -7.49
CA SER A 130 2.70 -9.99 -8.50
C SER A 130 4.16 -10.23 -8.09
N SER A 131 4.58 -9.77 -6.91
CA SER A 131 5.94 -9.96 -6.39
C SER A 131 6.32 -11.44 -6.27
N THR A 132 5.40 -12.32 -5.83
CA THR A 132 5.70 -13.76 -5.76
C THR A 132 5.86 -14.38 -7.14
N SER A 133 4.97 -14.05 -8.08
CA SER A 133 5.05 -14.57 -9.46
C SER A 133 6.35 -14.13 -10.13
N GLY A 134 6.74 -12.88 -9.90
CA GLY A 134 7.97 -12.34 -10.45
C GLY A 134 9.24 -12.99 -9.92
N LEU A 135 9.32 -13.16 -8.60
CA LEU A 135 10.44 -13.88 -7.98
C LEU A 135 10.54 -15.34 -8.46
N LEU A 136 9.40 -16.01 -8.73
CA LEU A 136 9.40 -17.34 -9.31
C LEU A 136 9.95 -17.33 -10.75
N SER A 137 9.55 -16.37 -11.59
CA SER A 137 10.06 -16.18 -12.95
C SER A 137 11.56 -15.89 -12.95
N ALA A 138 12.05 -15.13 -11.96
CA ALA A 138 13.48 -14.88 -11.75
C ALA A 138 14.26 -16.06 -11.11
N GLY A 139 13.64 -17.25 -11.02
CA GLY A 139 14.29 -18.49 -10.60
C GLY A 139 14.44 -18.66 -9.08
N TRP A 140 13.79 -17.86 -8.24
CA TRP A 140 13.83 -18.07 -6.79
C TRP A 140 13.05 -19.33 -6.39
N LYS A 141 13.63 -20.10 -5.46
CA LYS A 141 12.97 -21.26 -4.87
C LYS A 141 11.78 -20.81 -3.99
N LYS A 142 10.68 -21.56 -4.02
CA LYS A 142 9.47 -21.30 -3.18
C LYS A 142 9.79 -21.09 -1.70
N SER A 143 10.73 -21.86 -1.14
CA SER A 143 11.14 -21.73 0.26
C SER A 143 11.82 -20.39 0.57
N ARG A 144 12.63 -19.87 -0.36
CA ARG A 144 13.27 -18.55 -0.23
C ARG A 144 12.23 -17.43 -0.26
N ILE A 145 11.24 -17.54 -1.15
CA ILE A 145 10.15 -16.57 -1.25
C ILE A 145 9.31 -16.58 0.04
N LEU A 146 9.03 -17.76 0.62
CA LEU A 146 8.30 -17.86 1.89
C LEU A 146 9.07 -17.17 3.04
N TRP A 147 10.37 -17.41 3.17
CA TRP A 147 11.18 -16.76 4.21
C TRP A 147 11.30 -15.25 4.01
N MET A 148 11.37 -14.79 2.76
CA MET A 148 11.31 -13.37 2.44
C MET A 148 9.98 -12.76 2.89
N TRP A 149 8.84 -13.38 2.61
CA TRP A 149 7.54 -12.88 3.09
C TRP A 149 7.43 -12.85 4.61
N ILE A 150 7.99 -13.85 5.30
CA ILE A 150 8.09 -13.82 6.77
C ILE A 150 8.93 -12.62 7.22
N ALA A 151 10.07 -12.37 6.57
CA ALA A 151 10.91 -11.21 6.89
C ALA A 151 10.19 -9.89 6.65
N ILE A 152 9.46 -9.74 5.53
CA ILE A 152 8.65 -8.55 5.22
C ILE A 152 7.57 -8.36 6.29
N ALA A 153 6.84 -9.43 6.67
CA ALA A 153 5.83 -9.35 7.73
C ALA A 153 6.42 -8.91 9.08
N VAL A 154 7.63 -9.38 9.43
CA VAL A 154 8.35 -8.93 10.63
C VAL A 154 8.73 -7.45 10.52
N ILE A 155 9.25 -7.01 9.36
CA ILE A 155 9.61 -5.61 9.12
C ILE A 155 8.37 -4.71 9.23
N SER A 156 7.23 -5.11 8.64
CA SER A 156 5.95 -4.43 8.77
C SER A 156 5.49 -4.34 10.23
N GLY A 157 5.59 -5.44 10.99
CA GLY A 157 5.28 -5.44 12.43
C GLY A 157 6.17 -4.47 13.22
N LEU A 158 7.47 -4.41 12.90
CA LEU A 158 8.40 -3.45 13.52
C LEU A 158 8.10 -2.01 13.11
N ALA A 159 7.74 -1.77 11.85
CA ALA A 159 7.35 -0.45 11.37
C ALA A 159 6.05 0.03 12.05
N SER A 160 5.09 -0.87 12.27
CA SER A 160 3.89 -0.60 13.08
C SER A 160 4.25 -0.26 14.53
N LEU A 161 5.09 -1.06 15.19
CA LEU A 161 5.55 -0.76 16.55
C LEU A 161 6.30 0.57 16.64
N ALA A 162 7.12 0.89 15.63
CA ALA A 162 7.81 2.18 15.56
C ALA A 162 6.83 3.33 15.35
N GLY A 163 5.83 3.18 14.47
CA GLY A 163 4.76 4.15 14.28
C GLY A 163 4.03 4.48 15.58
N TYR A 164 3.70 3.46 16.37
CA TYR A 164 3.16 3.65 17.71
C TYR A 164 4.16 4.34 18.66
N GLY A 165 5.31 3.72 18.91
CA GLY A 165 6.24 4.15 19.95
C GLY A 165 6.87 5.52 19.72
N LEU A 166 7.00 5.96 18.47
CA LEU A 166 7.53 7.28 18.13
C LEU A 166 6.48 8.39 18.19
N PHE A 167 5.21 8.07 17.92
CA PHE A 167 4.20 9.11 17.68
C PHE A 167 3.03 9.12 18.67
N GLN A 168 2.88 8.11 19.55
CA GLN A 168 1.78 8.05 20.53
C GLN A 168 1.67 9.25 21.48
N ASP A 169 2.79 9.88 21.85
CA ASP A 169 2.83 11.02 22.78
C ASP A 169 3.14 12.34 22.04
N SER A 170 3.03 12.34 20.71
CA SER A 170 3.36 13.50 19.89
C SER A 170 2.24 14.54 19.86
N SER A 171 2.56 15.76 19.44
CA SER A 171 1.55 16.81 19.27
C SER A 171 0.54 16.42 18.18
N PRO A 172 -0.72 16.89 18.25
CA PRO A 172 -1.72 16.64 17.22
C PRO A 172 -1.27 17.05 15.81
N ASP A 173 -0.51 18.15 15.70
CA ASP A 173 0.10 18.60 14.44
C ASP A 173 1.11 17.58 13.88
N THR A 174 1.87 16.90 14.74
CA THR A 174 2.83 15.85 14.33
C THR A 174 2.08 14.60 13.86
N VAL A 175 1.04 14.20 14.58
CA VAL A 175 0.16 13.09 14.19
C VAL A 175 -0.48 13.38 12.83
N ALA A 176 -1.00 14.59 12.63
CA ALA A 176 -1.56 15.03 11.36
C ALA A 176 -0.55 14.98 10.21
N PHE A 177 0.69 15.43 10.46
CA PHE A 177 1.77 15.33 9.47
C PHE A 177 2.07 13.87 9.11
N VAL A 178 2.14 12.96 10.09
CA VAL A 178 2.46 11.53 9.86
C VAL A 178 1.34 10.81 9.11
N LEU A 179 0.08 11.04 9.49
CA LEU A 179 -1.09 10.47 8.81
C LEU A 179 -1.16 10.93 7.34
N THR A 180 -1.01 12.23 7.10
CA THR A 180 -1.01 12.77 5.73
C THR A 180 0.25 12.40 4.95
N PHE A 181 1.39 12.22 5.60
CA PHE A 181 2.59 11.64 4.98
C PHE A 181 2.31 10.24 4.44
N ALA A 182 1.70 9.37 5.24
CA ALA A 182 1.33 8.05 4.77
C ALA A 182 0.27 8.11 3.64
N ALA A 183 -0.73 8.99 3.76
CA ALA A 183 -1.72 9.20 2.71
C ALA A 183 -1.08 9.64 1.38
N GLY A 184 -0.09 10.53 1.43
CA GLY A 184 0.64 10.99 0.24
C GLY A 184 1.48 9.90 -0.41
N ALA A 185 2.13 9.06 0.40
CA ALA A 185 2.87 7.90 -0.08
C ALA A 185 1.94 6.86 -0.74
N ILE A 186 0.82 6.51 -0.08
CA ILE A 186 -0.19 5.57 -0.59
C ILE A 186 -0.82 6.11 -1.87
N LEU A 187 -1.17 7.39 -1.94
CA LEU A 187 -1.74 8.00 -3.14
C LEU A 187 -0.77 7.94 -4.33
N THR A 188 0.53 8.13 -4.07
CA THR A 188 1.58 8.01 -5.10
C THR A 188 1.70 6.56 -5.58
N MET A 189 1.72 5.60 -4.65
CA MET A 189 1.72 4.17 -4.95
C MET A 189 0.51 3.77 -5.81
N LEU A 190 -0.70 4.20 -5.41
CA LEU A 190 -1.94 3.96 -6.15
C LEU A 190 -1.84 4.44 -7.61
N ALA A 191 -1.36 5.67 -7.80
CA ALA A 191 -1.26 6.30 -9.11
C ALA A 191 -0.19 5.67 -10.00
N GLN A 192 0.93 5.27 -9.41
CA GLN A 192 2.04 4.70 -10.17
C GLN A 192 1.82 3.23 -10.52
N THR A 193 1.03 2.49 -9.74
CA THR A 193 1.09 1.03 -9.79
C THR A 193 -0.25 0.34 -9.63
N MET A 194 -1.15 0.78 -8.75
CA MET A 194 -2.43 0.06 -8.65
C MET A 194 -3.39 0.36 -9.80
N MET A 195 -3.48 1.63 -10.17
CA MET A 195 -4.35 2.06 -11.26
C MET A 195 -3.85 1.57 -12.63
N PRO A 196 -2.56 1.72 -13.01
CA PRO A 196 -2.07 1.25 -14.31
C PRO A 196 -2.33 -0.24 -14.55
N GLU A 197 -1.98 -1.12 -13.60
CA GLU A 197 -2.19 -2.57 -13.70
C GLU A 197 -3.68 -2.95 -13.79
N ALA A 198 -4.55 -2.20 -13.10
CA ALA A 198 -5.99 -2.38 -13.24
C ALA A 198 -6.47 -2.05 -14.67
N TYR A 199 -5.98 -0.95 -15.24
CA TYR A 199 -6.30 -0.54 -16.63
C TYR A 199 -5.70 -1.45 -17.68
N GLU A 200 -4.53 -2.03 -17.42
CA GLU A 200 -3.89 -2.96 -18.34
C GLU A 200 -4.65 -4.28 -18.44
N HIS A 201 -5.02 -4.88 -17.30
CA HIS A 201 -5.57 -6.22 -17.29
C HIS A 201 -7.11 -6.30 -17.25
N SER A 202 -7.81 -5.22 -16.86
CA SER A 202 -9.28 -5.20 -16.82
C SER A 202 -9.92 -3.84 -17.19
N PRO A 203 -9.51 -3.19 -18.30
CA PRO A 203 -9.86 -1.79 -18.61
C PRO A 203 -11.35 -1.50 -18.60
N LYS A 204 -12.17 -2.46 -19.06
CA LYS A 204 -13.63 -2.30 -19.19
C LYS A 204 -14.36 -2.16 -17.86
N TYR A 205 -13.80 -2.70 -16.79
CA TYR A 205 -14.46 -2.80 -15.49
C TYR A 205 -13.81 -1.95 -14.40
N VAL A 206 -12.64 -1.34 -14.66
CA VAL A 206 -11.88 -0.57 -13.66
C VAL A 206 -12.76 0.43 -12.95
N GLY A 207 -13.42 1.34 -13.68
CA GLY A 207 -14.24 2.39 -13.08
C GLY A 207 -15.31 1.86 -12.13
N VAL A 208 -16.10 0.87 -12.57
CA VAL A 208 -17.19 0.29 -11.77
C VAL A 208 -16.64 -0.42 -10.53
N VAL A 209 -15.54 -1.16 -10.66
CA VAL A 209 -14.97 -1.96 -9.57
C VAL A 209 -14.24 -1.08 -8.57
N THR A 210 -13.57 -0.01 -9.02
CA THR A 210 -13.02 1.03 -8.16
C THR A 210 -14.11 1.77 -7.40
N THR A 211 -15.22 2.15 -8.05
CA THR A 211 -16.38 2.73 -7.35
C THR A 211 -16.96 1.76 -6.32
N LEU A 212 -17.05 0.46 -6.64
CA LEU A 212 -17.51 -0.55 -5.70
C LEU A 212 -16.57 -0.66 -4.49
N GLY A 213 -15.25 -0.68 -4.70
CA GLY A 213 -14.26 -0.69 -3.63
C GLY A 213 -14.39 0.52 -2.71
N PHE A 214 -14.49 1.71 -3.30
CA PHE A 214 -14.72 2.94 -2.56
C PHE A 214 -16.02 2.87 -1.75
N ALA A 215 -17.13 2.46 -2.37
CA ALA A 215 -18.43 2.38 -1.70
C ALA A 215 -18.42 1.40 -0.52
N VAL A 216 -17.75 0.25 -0.66
CA VAL A 216 -17.59 -0.73 0.43
C VAL A 216 -16.79 -0.13 1.59
N ALA A 217 -15.63 0.46 1.29
CA ALA A 217 -14.76 1.08 2.29
C ALA A 217 -15.47 2.22 3.03
N PHE A 218 -16.12 3.10 2.29
CA PHE A 218 -16.90 4.20 2.84
C PHE A 218 -18.04 3.70 3.71
N THR A 219 -18.75 2.65 3.28
CA THR A 219 -19.82 2.05 4.11
C THR A 219 -19.25 1.52 5.42
N ILE A 220 -18.10 0.85 5.39
CA ILE A 220 -17.44 0.37 6.61
C ILE A 220 -17.06 1.55 7.52
N HIS A 221 -16.44 2.60 6.96
CA HIS A 221 -16.09 3.82 7.70
C HIS A 221 -17.32 4.46 8.37
N THR A 222 -18.46 4.55 7.68
CA THR A 222 -19.69 5.13 8.26
C THR A 222 -20.34 4.27 9.35
N LEU A 223 -19.92 3.01 9.51
CA LEU A 223 -20.42 2.09 10.52
C LEU A 223 -19.50 2.02 11.76
N ASP A 224 -18.28 2.54 11.65
CA ASP A 224 -17.30 2.68 12.75
C ASP A 224 -17.60 3.96 13.57
#